data_AF-E6PQ78-F1
#
_entry.id   AF-E6PQ78-F1
#
_cell.length_a   1.000
_cell.length_b   1.000
_cell.length_c   1.000
_cell.angle_alpha   90.00
_cell.angle_beta   90.00
_cell.angle_gamma   90.00
#
_symmetry.space_group_name_H-M   'P 1'
#
loop_
_entity.id
_entity.type
_entity.pdbx_description
1 polymer ?
#
loop_
_entity_poly.entity_id
_entity_poly.type
_entity_poly.pdbx_seq_one_letter_code
_entity_poly.pdbx_strand_id
1 'polypeptide(L)'
;MAIRDLPLDALGAIIRGVHPALAAGNDWIAAELQAVGISPGEDRAWLLMRKMEKSDCGLCKAKTRKGTACLALGAGRGGRCKNHGGESTGPKTDAGRKRALAALERYRGVRET
;
A
#
# COMPACT_ATOMS: atom_id res chain seq x y z
N MET A 1 -11.64 9.70 13.60
CA MET A 1 -12.39 9.34 14.81
C MET A 1 -11.58 9.77 16.03
N ALA A 2 -12.19 10.45 17.02
CA ALA A 2 -11.49 10.72 18.27
C ALA A 2 -11.58 9.49 19.18
N ILE A 3 -10.62 9.30 20.10
CA ILE A 3 -10.61 8.13 21.01
C ILE A 3 -11.93 8.00 21.79
N ARG A 4 -12.55 9.12 22.15
CA ARG A 4 -13.83 9.19 22.86
C ARG A 4 -15.04 8.66 22.08
N ASP A 5 -14.92 8.51 20.75
CA ASP A 5 -16.01 8.06 19.89
C ASP A 5 -15.91 6.55 19.59
N LEU A 6 -14.89 5.87 20.14
CA LEU A 6 -14.69 4.44 19.96
C LEU A 6 -15.61 3.63 20.89
N PRO A 7 -16.14 2.49 20.42
CA PRO A 7 -16.84 1.57 21.30
C PRO A 7 -15.86 0.96 22.35
N LEU A 8 -16.41 0.53 23.49
CA LEU A 8 -15.61 0.11 24.66
C LEU A 8 -14.73 -1.13 24.38
N ASP A 9 -15.17 -2.02 23.51
CA ASP A 9 -14.38 -3.17 23.02
C ASP A 9 -13.14 -2.72 22.25
N ALA A 10 -13.28 -1.69 21.40
CA ALA A 10 -12.17 -1.09 20.68
C ALA A 10 -11.20 -0.35 21.62
N LEU A 11 -11.72 0.31 22.66
CA LEU A 11 -10.88 0.91 23.71
C LEU A 11 -10.10 -0.17 24.50
N GLY A 12 -10.75 -1.29 24.82
CA GLY A 12 -10.11 -2.43 25.46
C GLY A 12 -9.01 -3.06 24.58
N ALA A 13 -9.19 -3.07 23.27
CA ALA A 13 -8.17 -3.52 22.32
C ALA A 13 -6.95 -2.59 22.32
N ILE A 14 -7.15 -1.26 22.38
CA ILE A 14 -6.07 -0.27 22.48
C ILE A 14 -5.23 -0.46 23.75
N ILE A 15 -5.88 -0.68 24.90
CA ILE A 15 -5.18 -0.96 26.17
C ILE A 15 -4.29 -2.21 26.06
N ARG A 16 -4.72 -3.19 25.26
CA ARG A 16 -3.97 -4.41 24.96
C ARG A 16 -2.94 -4.25 23.83
N GLY A 17 -2.70 -3.03 23.35
CA GLY A 17 -1.71 -2.74 22.31
C GLY A 17 -2.19 -2.93 20.87
N VAL A 18 -3.50 -3.13 20.64
CA VAL A 18 -4.07 -3.27 19.29
C VAL A 18 -4.37 -1.90 18.70
N HIS A 19 -3.99 -1.68 17.44
CA HIS A 19 -4.25 -0.42 16.75
C HIS A 19 -5.77 -0.17 16.58
N PRO A 20 -6.28 1.06 16.82
CA PRO A 20 -7.69 1.40 16.68
C PRO A 20 -8.31 0.96 15.35
N ALA A 21 -7.59 1.16 14.23
CA ALA A 21 -8.03 0.73 12.92
C ALA A 21 -8.37 -0.77 12.86
N LEU A 22 -7.57 -1.64 13.47
CA LEU A 22 -7.87 -3.08 13.52
C LEU A 22 -8.98 -3.38 14.52
N ALA A 23 -8.97 -2.71 15.67
CA ALA A 23 -10.02 -2.84 16.67
C ALA A 23 -11.41 -2.42 16.15
N ALA A 24 -11.45 -1.54 15.14
CA ALA A 24 -12.66 -1.11 14.45
C ALA A 24 -13.10 -2.06 13.31
N GLY A 25 -12.47 -3.25 13.17
CA GLY A 25 -12.85 -4.26 12.17
C GLY A 25 -12.35 -3.99 10.75
N ASN A 26 -11.33 -3.14 10.57
CA ASN A 26 -10.74 -2.90 9.25
C ASN A 26 -9.79 -4.04 8.85
N ASP A 27 -10.33 -5.23 8.61
CA ASP A 27 -9.53 -6.43 8.30
C ASP A 27 -8.66 -6.26 7.04
N TRP A 28 -9.08 -5.39 6.11
CA TRP A 28 -8.29 -5.06 4.91
C TRP A 28 -6.95 -4.40 5.24
N ILE A 29 -6.84 -3.66 6.35
CA ILE A 29 -5.60 -3.02 6.79
C ILE A 29 -4.59 -4.09 7.22
N ALA A 30 -5.05 -5.11 7.95
CA ALA A 30 -4.20 -6.25 8.30
C ALA A 30 -3.73 -7.01 7.06
N ALA A 31 -4.63 -7.22 6.08
CA ALA A 31 -4.28 -7.87 4.82
C ALA A 31 -3.23 -7.08 4.02
N GLU A 32 -3.32 -5.74 3.99
CA GLU A 32 -2.33 -4.89 3.33
C GLU A 32 -0.94 -4.98 3.99
N LEU A 33 -0.88 -5.01 5.32
CA LEU A 33 0.38 -5.21 6.05
C LEU A 33 0.98 -6.60 5.75
N GLN A 34 0.16 -7.64 5.79
CA GLN A 34 0.61 -9.00 5.48
C GLN A 34 1.13 -9.11 4.04
N ALA A 35 0.48 -8.45 3.08
CA ALA A 35 0.89 -8.43 1.68
C ALA A 35 2.27 -7.79 1.44
N VAL A 36 2.76 -6.97 2.38
CA VAL A 36 4.12 -6.39 2.35
C VAL A 36 5.08 -7.05 3.35
N GLY A 37 4.67 -8.15 3.98
CA GLY A 37 5.49 -8.87 4.95
C GLY A 37 5.71 -8.11 6.25
N ILE A 38 4.70 -7.34 6.69
CA ILE A 38 4.71 -6.62 7.97
C ILE A 38 3.64 -7.25 8.87
N SER A 39 4.03 -7.66 10.07
CA SER A 39 3.06 -8.05 11.09
C SER A 39 2.44 -6.81 11.74
N PRO A 40 1.13 -6.82 12.08
CA PRO A 40 0.49 -5.73 12.83
C PRO A 40 1.17 -5.35 14.14
N GLY A 41 1.91 -6.28 14.76
CA GLY A 41 2.64 -6.03 16.01
C GLY A 41 4.00 -5.35 15.83
N GLU A 42 4.49 -5.12 14.61
CA GLU A 42 5.75 -4.41 14.39
C GLU A 42 5.60 -2.90 14.61
N ASP A 43 6.63 -2.24 15.16
CA ASP A 43 6.62 -0.79 15.41
C ASP A 43 6.25 0.04 14.17
N ARG A 44 6.76 -0.37 13.00
CA ARG A 44 6.48 0.32 11.73
C ARG A 44 5.04 0.12 11.23
N ALA A 45 4.34 -0.92 11.69
CA ALA A 45 2.97 -1.21 11.29
C ALA A 45 2.02 -0.10 11.79
N TRP A 46 2.27 0.43 12.99
CA TRP A 46 1.42 1.46 13.60
C TRP A 46 1.21 2.68 12.70
N LEU A 47 2.30 3.23 12.16
CA LEU A 47 2.25 4.38 11.27
C LEU A 47 1.55 4.07 9.95
N LEU A 48 1.71 2.85 9.44
CA LEU A 48 1.06 2.42 8.20
C LEU A 48 -0.44 2.23 8.38
N MET A 49 -0.88 1.58 9.47
CA MET A 49 -2.29 1.40 9.80
C MET A 49 -3.01 2.74 9.92
N ARG A 50 -2.45 3.68 10.70
CA ARG A 50 -2.98 5.04 10.83
C ARG A 50 -3.09 5.76 9.49
N LYS A 51 -2.09 5.58 8.62
CA LYS A 51 -2.05 6.22 7.31
C LYS A 51 -3.11 5.66 6.37
N MET A 52 -3.25 4.33 6.33
CA MET A 52 -4.26 3.63 5.54
C MET A 52 -5.67 3.96 6.01
N GLU A 53 -5.94 3.86 7.32
CA GLU A 53 -7.22 4.25 7.92
C GLU A 53 -7.61 5.69 7.58
N LYS A 54 -6.68 6.65 7.72
CA LYS A 54 -6.96 8.06 7.44
C LYS A 54 -7.27 8.33 5.97
N SER A 55 -6.65 7.58 5.06
CA SER A 55 -6.72 7.84 3.62
C SER A 55 -7.69 6.92 2.87
N ASP A 56 -8.23 5.91 3.57
CA ASP A 56 -9.05 4.84 3.01
C ASP A 56 -8.43 4.20 1.75
N CYS A 57 -7.11 4.02 1.76
CA CYS A 57 -6.39 3.42 0.64
C CYS A 57 -5.27 2.49 1.10
N GLY A 58 -5.03 1.43 0.32
CA GLY A 58 -4.01 0.43 0.58
C GLY A 58 -2.58 0.89 0.26
N LEU A 59 -1.63 -0.05 0.36
CA LEU A 59 -0.23 0.21 0.05
C LEU A 59 0.08 0.02 -1.43
N CYS A 60 1.10 0.73 -1.91
CA CYS A 60 1.53 0.72 -3.30
C CYS A 60 2.00 -0.66 -3.78
N LYS A 61 2.70 -1.40 -2.90
CA LYS A 61 3.20 -2.77 -3.12
C LYS A 61 4.11 -2.97 -4.34
N ALA A 62 4.53 -1.89 -5.01
CA ALA A 62 5.47 -1.99 -6.13
C ALA A 62 6.84 -2.42 -5.62
N LYS A 63 7.55 -3.25 -6.38
CA LYS A 63 8.93 -3.63 -6.05
C LYS A 63 9.82 -2.40 -6.13
N THR A 64 10.44 -2.04 -5.01
CA THR A 64 11.41 -0.95 -4.95
C THR A 64 12.75 -1.39 -5.54
N ARG A 65 13.67 -0.43 -5.76
CA ARG A 65 15.05 -0.73 -6.17
C ARG A 65 15.78 -1.67 -5.21
N LYS A 66 15.41 -1.68 -3.92
CA LYS A 66 15.98 -2.58 -2.90
C LYS A 66 15.35 -3.98 -2.90
N GLY A 67 14.40 -4.25 -3.78
CA GLY A 67 13.73 -5.54 -3.89
C GLY A 67 12.53 -5.73 -2.96
N THR A 68 12.31 -4.84 -2.00
CA THR A 68 11.17 -4.87 -1.07
C THR A 68 9.92 -4.20 -1.64
N ALA A 69 8.75 -4.49 -1.09
CA ALA A 69 7.49 -3.86 -1.46
C ALA A 69 7.43 -2.38 -1.01
N CYS A 70 6.82 -1.53 -1.85
CA CYS A 70 6.64 -0.11 -1.54
C CYS A 70 5.54 0.10 -0.50
N LEU A 71 5.89 0.76 0.61
CA LEU A 71 4.99 1.07 1.74
C LEU A 71 4.30 2.44 1.62
N ALA A 72 4.46 3.13 0.49
CA ALA A 72 3.71 4.37 0.23
C ALA A 72 2.23 4.06 0.00
N LEU A 73 1.34 5.03 0.24
CA LEU A 73 -0.07 4.88 -0.09
C LEU A 73 -0.27 4.71 -1.60
N GLY A 74 -1.10 3.74 -1.96
CA GLY A 74 -1.48 3.37 -3.31
C GLY A 74 -2.68 4.14 -3.85
N ALA A 75 -2.82 5.43 -3.52
CA ALA A 75 -4.01 6.23 -3.87
C ALA A 75 -4.17 6.53 -5.38
N GLY A 76 -3.20 6.15 -6.21
CA GLY A 76 -3.22 6.38 -7.65
C GLY A 76 -3.75 5.20 -8.46
N ARG A 77 -3.66 5.31 -9.79
CA ARG A 77 -4.14 4.30 -10.73
C ARG A 77 -3.52 2.92 -10.44
N GLY A 78 -4.38 1.90 -10.36
CA GLY A 78 -3.97 0.51 -10.12
C GLY A 78 -3.37 0.28 -8.73
N GLY A 79 -3.72 1.10 -7.75
CA GLY A 79 -3.21 0.96 -6.37
C GLY A 79 -1.77 1.41 -6.22
N ARG A 80 -1.23 2.26 -7.10
CA ARG A 80 0.19 2.69 -7.08
C ARG A 80 0.34 4.11 -6.52
N CYS A 81 1.50 4.40 -5.93
CA CYS A 81 1.85 5.75 -5.51
C CYS A 81 2.41 6.57 -6.69
N LYS A 82 2.51 7.90 -6.53
CA LYS A 82 3.05 8.81 -7.56
C LYS A 82 4.44 8.41 -8.08
N ASN A 83 5.30 7.88 -7.20
CA ASN A 83 6.66 7.45 -7.56
C ASN A 83 6.70 6.11 -8.33
N HIS A 84 5.59 5.37 -8.35
CA HIS A 84 5.46 4.10 -9.07
C HIS A 84 4.31 4.16 -10.10
N GLY A 85 4.08 5.34 -10.67
CA GLY A 85 3.16 5.53 -11.79
C GLY A 85 1.69 5.73 -11.40
N GLY A 86 1.37 5.90 -10.12
CA GLY A 86 0.00 6.16 -9.66
C GLY A 86 -0.63 7.43 -10.23
N GLU A 87 0.20 8.43 -10.54
CA GLU A 87 -0.20 9.68 -11.22
C GLU A 87 0.13 9.68 -12.72
N SER A 88 0.70 8.59 -13.24
CA SER A 88 1.05 8.51 -14.66
C SER A 88 -0.21 8.40 -15.51
N THR A 89 -0.31 9.26 -16.53
CA THR A 89 -1.40 9.19 -17.52
C THR A 89 -1.04 8.32 -18.73
N GLY A 90 0.13 7.68 -18.71
CA GLY A 90 0.67 6.87 -19.79
C GLY A 90 1.13 7.71 -21.00
N PRO A 91 1.82 7.07 -21.97
CA PRO A 91 2.24 7.75 -23.20
C PRO A 91 1.04 8.17 -24.04
N LYS A 92 1.00 9.45 -24.44
CA LYS A 92 -0.09 10.00 -25.25
C LYS A 92 0.15 9.90 -26.76
N THR A 93 1.41 9.81 -27.18
CA THR A 93 1.80 9.71 -28.58
C THR A 93 2.10 8.28 -29.00
N ASP A 94 1.94 7.98 -30.29
CA ASP A 94 2.25 6.65 -30.84
C ASP A 94 3.72 6.27 -30.64
N ALA A 95 4.64 7.23 -30.85
CA ALA A 95 6.05 7.03 -30.56
C ALA A 95 6.28 6.68 -29.07
N GLY A 96 5.57 7.36 -28.16
CA GLY A 96 5.62 7.06 -26.73
C GLY A 96 5.11 5.66 -26.40
N ARG A 97 4.00 5.24 -27.03
CA ARG A 97 3.42 3.90 -26.87
C ARG A 97 4.38 2.82 -27.36
N LYS A 98 4.97 3.01 -28.56
CA LYS A 98 5.99 2.11 -29.11
C LYS A 98 7.19 1.94 -28.17
N ARG A 99 7.71 3.04 -27.59
CA ARG A 99 8.80 2.97 -26.60
C ARG A 99 8.41 2.20 -25.34
N ALA A 100 7.20 2.41 -24.82
CA ALA A 100 6.71 1.71 -23.65
C ALA A 100 6.56 0.19 -23.90
N LEU A 101 6.02 -0.20 -25.05
CA LEU A 101 5.90 -1.60 -25.46
C LEU A 101 7.28 -2.27 -25.60
N ALA A 102 8.21 -1.63 -26.31
CA ALA A 102 9.58 -2.16 -26.45
C ALA A 102 10.32 -2.28 -25.11
N ALA A 103 10.04 -1.42 -24.13
CA ALA A 103 10.56 -1.56 -22.77
C ALA A 103 9.96 -2.78 -22.05
N LEU A 104 8.65 -3.01 -22.20
CA LEU A 104 7.96 -4.15 -21.61
C LEU A 104 8.46 -5.49 -22.18
N GLU A 105 8.64 -5.57 -23.50
CA GLU A 105 9.18 -6.76 -24.18
C GLU A 105 10.58 -7.12 -23.66
N ARG A 106 11.48 -6.13 -23.59
CA ARG A 106 12.82 -6.32 -23.01
C ARG A 106 12.77 -6.83 -21.57
N TYR A 107 11.88 -6.27 -20.74
CA TYR A 107 11.74 -6.72 -19.36
C TYR A 107 11.23 -8.17 -19.25
N ARG A 108 10.31 -8.57 -20.13
CA ARG A 108 9.78 -9.95 -20.16
C ARG A 108 10.84 -10.95 -20.62
N GLY A 109 11.58 -10.63 -21.68
CA GLY A 109 12.65 -11.50 -22.17
C GLY A 109 13.76 -11.74 -21.14
N VAL A 110 14.09 -10.75 -20.30
CA VAL A 110 15.07 -10.90 -19.20
C VAL A 110 14.57 -11.83 -18.07
N ARG A 111 13.26 -12.08 -17.95
CA ARG A 111 12.70 -12.96 -16.91
C ARG A 111 12.65 -14.44 -17.30
N GLU A 112 12.83 -14.75 -18.58
CA GLU A 112 12.73 -16.10 -19.15
C GLU A 112 14.10 -16.78 -19.32
N THR A 113 15.19 -16.04 -19.09
CA THR A 113 16.60 -16.50 -19.11
C THR A 113 17.16 -16.61 -17.70
#